data_AF-A0A482Z7B8-F1
#
_entry.id   AF-A0A482Z7B8-F1
#
_cell.length_a   1.000
_cell.length_b   1.000
_cell.length_c   1.000
_cell.angle_alpha   90.00
_cell.angle_beta   90.00
_cell.angle_gamma   90.00
#
_symmetry.space_group_name_H-M   'P 1'
#
loop_
_entity.id
_entity.type
_entity.pdbx_description
1 polymer ?
#
loop_
_entity_poly.entity_id
_entity_poly.type
_entity_poly.pdbx_seq_one_letter_code
_entity_poly.pdbx_strand_id
1 'polypeptide(L)'
;QVQFSSQLKALELKFDADWEPLKKLNASLELDGKRMTVMVHDSKLNNMALNAIKIQIDDISQQDLDAKVTGKINTQSERLVEFLKRAPLDKSIHEMLNSINLSGRVNGDMHSVIPLDERELILDIDLSLKDNRLSVLDDKVVIEGYNSKLAFHHNKITATGSGKIRGKLFDIRINPNNKADDHERIFGVELIDSSSGFKAYITKQLDQSWRGRVESKSAKGNVAVFPNEKGIPNVRLLGLKVISLDAIKGNWKITPEDFPSMHLSAKNIRINEDIFPDFSVKLVSKDSVLSINNLQFEGFGVSKKVLSFKGAWDGKHTQLSAKAKGKNLAEFLQRLKVKEKVTGGEFDFDVSLACECAPWNMNYQDITGHLDINVKKGVFTDQDPNIGRILSLLNIKSIAKRLSLNFSDV
;
A
#
# COMPACT_ATOMS: atom_id res chain seq x y z
N GLN A 1 -42.53 35.25 32.04
CA GLN A 1 -41.56 34.21 31.69
C GLN A 1 -42.37 32.99 31.26
N VAL A 2 -42.29 32.60 29.98
CA VAL A 2 -43.06 31.46 29.47
C VAL A 2 -42.23 30.21 29.71
N GLN A 3 -42.79 29.28 30.49
CA GLN A 3 -42.26 27.93 30.65
C GLN A 3 -43.26 26.96 30.04
N PHE A 4 -42.81 26.17 29.09
CA PHE A 4 -43.62 25.16 28.42
C PHE A 4 -42.86 23.84 28.46
N SER A 5 -43.56 22.77 28.85
CA SER A 5 -43.02 21.42 28.79
C SER A 5 -44.02 20.48 28.12
N SER A 6 -43.52 19.56 27.31
CA SER A 6 -44.34 18.58 26.60
C SER A 6 -43.61 17.25 26.52
N GLN A 7 -44.39 16.17 26.43
CA GLN A 7 -43.91 14.81 26.29
C GLN A 7 -44.45 14.24 24.98
N LEU A 8 -43.55 13.88 24.08
CA LEU A 8 -43.84 13.20 22.83
C LEU A 8 -43.69 11.69 23.06
N LYS A 9 -44.70 10.91 22.65
CA LYS A 9 -44.71 9.45 22.81
C LYS A 9 -45.05 8.76 21.50
N ALA A 10 -44.20 7.80 21.12
CA ALA A 10 -44.36 6.96 19.95
C ALA A 10 -44.69 7.72 18.64
N LEU A 11 -44.12 8.92 18.48
CA LEU A 11 -44.37 9.74 17.30
C LEU A 11 -43.55 9.22 16.11
N GLU A 12 -44.09 9.38 14.91
CA GLU A 12 -43.33 9.25 13.67
C GLU A 12 -43.10 10.64 13.08
N LEU A 13 -41.84 10.99 12.81
CA LEU A 13 -41.47 12.30 12.27
C LEU A 13 -40.72 12.14 10.95
N LYS A 14 -41.29 12.67 9.89
CA LYS A 14 -40.60 12.84 8.61
C LYS A 14 -40.00 14.24 8.57
N PHE A 15 -38.68 14.32 8.37
CA PHE A 15 -37.93 15.58 8.40
C PHE A 15 -37.10 15.79 7.13
N ASP A 16 -36.83 14.73 6.37
CA ASP A 16 -36.07 14.78 5.12
C ASP A 16 -36.62 13.71 4.14
N ALA A 17 -36.41 13.90 2.84
CA ALA A 17 -36.89 12.97 1.80
C ALA A 17 -35.94 11.77 1.59
N ASP A 18 -34.64 11.94 1.85
CA ASP A 18 -33.60 10.93 1.67
C ASP A 18 -33.46 10.01 2.89
N TRP A 19 -34.17 10.32 3.99
CA TRP A 19 -34.16 9.58 5.24
C TRP A 19 -35.48 8.85 5.49
N GLU A 20 -35.43 7.66 6.09
CA GLU A 20 -36.64 7.09 6.67
C GLU A 20 -37.17 8.02 7.79
N PRO A 21 -38.49 8.08 8.00
CA PRO A 21 -39.04 8.78 9.14
C PRO A 21 -38.41 8.27 10.45
N LEU A 22 -38.19 9.18 11.41
CA LEU A 22 -37.90 8.80 12.78
C LEU A 22 -39.08 7.98 13.29
N LYS A 23 -38.82 6.74 13.71
CA LYS A 23 -39.86 5.82 14.21
C LYS A 23 -39.76 5.71 15.72
N LYS A 24 -40.91 5.58 16.38
CA LYS A 24 -41.03 5.39 17.84
C LYS A 24 -40.37 6.52 18.64
N LEU A 25 -40.47 7.76 18.18
CA LEU A 25 -39.87 8.90 18.85
C LEU A 25 -40.54 9.14 20.21
N ASN A 26 -39.76 8.96 21.28
CA ASN A 26 -40.09 9.32 22.65
C ASN A 26 -39.15 10.45 23.08
N ALA A 27 -39.71 11.63 23.39
CA ALA A 27 -38.90 12.80 23.72
C ALA A 27 -39.60 13.75 24.69
N SER A 28 -38.82 14.49 25.49
CA SER A 28 -39.30 15.63 26.23
C SER A 28 -38.89 16.93 25.53
N LEU A 29 -39.81 17.87 25.43
CA LEU A 29 -39.58 19.22 24.91
C LEU A 29 -39.77 20.20 26.07
N GLU A 30 -38.80 21.08 26.26
CA GLU A 30 -38.81 22.15 27.27
C GLU A 30 -38.47 23.48 26.59
N LEU A 31 -39.28 24.50 26.86
CA LEU A 31 -39.03 25.89 26.50
C LEU A 31 -38.97 26.70 27.79
N ASP A 32 -37.81 27.27 28.08
CA ASP A 32 -37.60 28.16 29.22
C ASP A 32 -37.19 29.55 28.73
N GLY A 33 -38.17 30.46 28.73
CA GLY A 33 -38.01 31.78 28.14
C GLY A 33 -37.78 31.71 26.64
N LYS A 34 -36.52 31.87 26.22
CA LYS A 34 -36.09 31.85 24.81
C LYS A 34 -35.36 30.57 24.43
N ARG A 35 -34.98 29.73 25.40
CA ARG A 35 -34.21 28.51 25.15
C ARG A 35 -35.16 27.34 24.96
N MET A 36 -34.98 26.62 23.85
CA MET A 36 -35.68 25.36 23.59
C MET A 36 -34.72 24.19 23.74
N THR A 37 -35.12 23.16 24.48
CA THR A 37 -34.37 21.90 24.64
C THR A 37 -35.29 20.72 24.33
N VAL A 38 -34.83 19.80 23.49
CA VAL A 38 -35.48 18.51 23.24
C VAL A 38 -34.55 17.40 23.69
N MET A 39 -35.04 16.51 24.56
CA MET A 39 -34.33 15.30 24.96
C MET A 39 -35.03 14.10 24.33
N VAL A 40 -34.37 13.46 23.37
CA VAL A 40 -34.82 12.20 22.77
C VAL A 40 -34.36 11.04 23.65
N HIS A 41 -35.31 10.30 24.20
CA HIS A 41 -35.04 9.17 25.08
C HIS A 41 -34.85 7.87 24.29
N ASP A 42 -35.70 7.64 23.30
CA ASP A 42 -35.71 6.46 22.43
C ASP A 42 -36.27 6.85 21.07
N SER A 43 -35.60 6.41 20.01
CA SER A 43 -36.04 6.57 18.62
C SER A 43 -35.23 5.66 17.71
N LYS A 44 -35.69 5.51 16.47
CA LYS A 44 -34.97 4.77 15.43
C LYS A 44 -34.92 5.56 14.12
N LEU A 45 -33.72 5.66 13.54
CA LEU A 45 -33.47 6.28 12.24
C LEU A 45 -32.61 5.35 11.37
N ASN A 46 -33.08 4.96 10.18
CA ASN A 46 -32.33 4.12 9.23
C ASN A 46 -31.60 2.92 9.89
N ASN A 47 -32.32 2.16 10.72
CA ASN A 47 -31.81 1.03 11.52
C ASN A 47 -30.85 1.34 12.68
N MET A 48 -30.51 2.61 12.90
CA MET A 48 -29.76 3.06 14.08
C MET A 48 -30.71 3.43 15.21
N ALA A 49 -30.48 2.87 16.40
CA ALA A 49 -31.16 3.29 17.62
C ALA A 49 -30.55 4.62 18.09
N LEU A 50 -31.40 5.60 18.37
CA LEU A 50 -31.00 6.92 18.83
C LEU A 50 -31.52 7.11 20.26
N ASN A 51 -30.60 7.12 21.22
CA ASN A 51 -30.92 7.20 22.64
C ASN A 51 -30.14 8.36 23.26
N ALA A 52 -30.81 9.10 24.16
CA ALA A 52 -30.22 10.22 24.87
C ALA A 52 -29.60 11.29 23.93
N ILE A 53 -30.34 11.66 22.88
CA ILE A 53 -29.96 12.79 22.01
C ILE A 53 -30.53 14.07 22.61
N LYS A 54 -29.68 15.08 22.80
CA LYS A 54 -30.07 16.42 23.21
C LYS A 54 -30.04 17.34 21.99
N ILE A 55 -31.13 18.04 21.75
CA ILE A 55 -31.22 19.11 20.75
C ILE A 55 -31.49 20.41 21.51
N GLN A 56 -30.75 21.48 21.22
CA GLN A 56 -30.88 22.75 21.92
C GLN A 56 -30.84 23.92 20.94
N ILE A 57 -31.78 24.86 21.08
CA ILE A 57 -31.73 26.18 20.46
C ILE A 57 -31.63 27.19 21.60
N ASP A 58 -30.56 27.98 21.63
CA ASP A 58 -30.25 28.87 22.75
C ASP A 58 -31.20 30.06 22.88
N ASP A 59 -31.58 30.64 21.73
CA ASP A 59 -32.53 31.75 21.65
C ASP A 59 -33.39 31.60 20.38
N ILE A 60 -34.63 31.11 20.54
CA ILE A 60 -35.61 30.95 19.45
C ILE A 60 -36.10 32.27 18.83
N SER A 61 -35.71 33.42 19.39
CA SER A 61 -36.09 34.75 18.88
C SER A 61 -35.06 35.38 17.94
N GLN A 62 -33.89 34.75 17.78
CA GLN A 62 -32.90 35.18 16.80
C GLN A 62 -33.30 34.76 15.38
N GLN A 63 -32.81 35.49 14.37
CA GLN A 63 -33.04 35.15 12.96
C GLN A 63 -32.19 33.94 12.54
N ASP A 64 -30.92 33.94 12.96
CA ASP A 64 -29.95 32.90 12.62
C ASP A 64 -30.00 31.77 13.66
N LEU A 65 -31.01 30.92 13.55
CA LEU A 65 -31.24 29.83 14.52
C LEU A 65 -30.26 28.69 14.29
N ASP A 66 -29.57 28.28 15.36
CA ASP A 66 -28.70 27.11 15.39
C ASP A 66 -29.31 26.02 16.27
N ALA A 67 -29.57 24.85 15.70
CA ALA A 67 -29.93 23.65 16.45
C ALA A 67 -28.65 22.88 16.81
N LYS A 68 -28.31 22.87 18.10
CA LYS A 68 -27.17 22.12 18.64
C LYS A 68 -27.62 20.71 19.01
N VAL A 69 -27.12 19.71 18.31
CA VAL A 69 -27.40 18.30 18.55
C VAL A 69 -26.20 17.67 19.25
N THR A 70 -26.43 16.99 20.37
CA THR A 70 -25.40 16.23 21.09
C THR A 70 -25.93 14.84 21.38
N GLY A 71 -25.13 13.80 21.09
CA GLY A 71 -25.57 12.42 21.24
C GLY A 71 -24.42 11.48 21.56
N LYS A 72 -24.74 10.37 22.23
CA LYS A 72 -23.80 9.27 22.43
C LYS A 72 -23.95 8.23 21.34
N ILE A 73 -22.83 7.74 20.85
CA ILE A 73 -22.75 6.64 19.90
C ILE A 73 -22.37 5.37 20.69
N ASN A 74 -23.17 4.32 20.55
CA ASN A 74 -22.87 2.99 21.06
C ASN A 74 -23.54 1.97 20.13
N THR A 75 -22.81 1.52 19.11
CA THR A 75 -23.37 0.71 18.03
C THR A 75 -22.33 -0.24 17.42
N GLN A 76 -22.76 -0.99 16.42
CA GLN A 76 -21.87 -1.73 15.52
C GLN A 76 -21.37 -0.78 14.43
N SER A 77 -20.08 -0.82 14.15
CA SER A 77 -19.41 0.09 13.21
C SER A 77 -19.99 0.01 11.80
N GLU A 78 -20.45 -1.16 11.36
CA GLU A 78 -21.13 -1.39 10.09
C GLU A 78 -22.37 -0.49 9.96
N ARG A 79 -23.19 -0.45 11.02
CA ARG A 79 -24.40 0.39 11.05
C ARG A 79 -24.06 1.87 11.06
N LEU A 80 -22.99 2.25 11.76
CA LEU A 80 -22.52 3.64 11.78
C LEU A 80 -22.01 4.06 10.39
N VAL A 81 -21.24 3.21 9.70
CA VAL A 81 -20.75 3.48 8.35
C VAL A 81 -21.91 3.59 7.36
N GLU A 82 -22.90 2.70 7.43
CA GLU A 82 -24.12 2.80 6.60
C GLU A 82 -24.94 4.07 6.89
N PHE A 83 -24.97 4.51 8.15
CA PHE A 83 -25.62 5.76 8.54
C PHE A 83 -24.88 6.96 7.93
N LEU A 84 -23.55 7.02 8.09
CA LEU A 84 -22.73 8.12 7.56
C LEU A 84 -22.70 8.18 6.03
N LYS A 85 -22.83 7.04 5.34
CA LYS A 85 -22.97 7.00 3.86
C LYS A 85 -24.24 7.67 3.32
N ARG A 86 -25.24 7.92 4.18
CA ARG A 86 -26.47 8.66 3.84
C ARG A 86 -26.45 10.10 4.36
N ALA A 87 -25.47 10.43 5.21
CA ALA A 87 -25.32 11.78 5.73
C ALA A 87 -24.85 12.72 4.61
N PRO A 88 -25.28 13.99 4.62
CA PRO A 88 -24.84 15.00 3.67
C PRO A 88 -23.39 15.43 3.95
N LEU A 89 -22.46 14.49 3.72
CA LEU A 89 -21.02 14.68 3.86
C LEU A 89 -20.38 15.00 2.51
N ASP A 90 -19.18 15.54 2.54
CA ASP A 90 -18.42 15.77 1.32
C ASP A 90 -18.15 14.49 0.53
N LYS A 91 -18.00 14.66 -0.79
CA LYS A 91 -17.73 13.55 -1.72
C LYS A 91 -16.47 12.74 -1.33
N SER A 92 -15.42 13.41 -0.85
CA SER A 92 -14.17 12.75 -0.44
C SER A 92 -14.37 11.80 0.75
N ILE A 93 -15.25 12.17 1.68
CA ILE A 93 -15.60 11.35 2.85
C ILE A 93 -16.43 10.14 2.41
N HIS A 94 -17.39 10.34 1.51
CA HIS A 94 -18.15 9.24 0.91
C HIS A 94 -17.25 8.23 0.19
N GLU A 95 -16.30 8.70 -0.62
CA GLU A 95 -15.31 7.85 -1.28
C GLU A 95 -14.48 7.05 -0.25
N MET A 96 -14.06 7.69 0.84
CA MET A 96 -13.34 7.00 1.92
C MET A 96 -14.21 5.93 2.59
N LEU A 97 -15.44 6.26 3.00
CA LEU A 97 -16.36 5.32 3.66
C LEU A 97 -16.72 4.13 2.76
N ASN A 98 -16.68 4.29 1.44
CA ASN A 98 -16.88 3.22 0.48
C ASN A 98 -15.64 2.34 0.25
N SER A 99 -14.45 2.84 0.60
CA SER A 99 -13.17 2.13 0.42
C SER A 99 -12.74 1.28 1.62
N ILE A 100 -13.51 1.30 2.71
CA ILE A 100 -13.22 0.59 3.96
C ILE A 100 -14.36 -0.33 4.35
N ASN A 101 -14.01 -1.43 5.00
CA ASN A 101 -14.93 -2.27 5.76
C ASN A 101 -14.47 -2.27 7.21
N LEU A 102 -15.30 -1.72 8.10
CA LEU A 102 -15.04 -1.69 9.53
C LEU A 102 -16.09 -2.53 10.24
N SER A 103 -15.64 -3.42 11.11
CA SER A 103 -16.50 -4.32 11.87
C SER A 103 -16.11 -4.37 13.35
N GLY A 104 -17.13 -4.53 14.20
CA GLY A 104 -16.98 -4.52 15.66
C GLY A 104 -17.66 -3.32 16.33
N ARG A 105 -17.61 -3.32 17.66
CA ARG A 105 -18.29 -2.30 18.47
C ARG A 105 -17.54 -0.96 18.43
N VAL A 106 -18.31 0.11 18.31
CA VAL A 106 -17.82 1.48 18.40
C VAL A 106 -18.62 2.27 19.43
N ASN A 107 -17.91 3.05 20.22
CA ASN A 107 -18.50 4.01 21.15
C ASN A 107 -18.00 5.41 20.81
N GLY A 108 -18.72 6.45 21.19
CA GLY A 108 -18.28 7.81 20.93
C GLY A 108 -19.31 8.85 21.29
N ASP A 109 -19.01 10.07 20.88
CA ASP A 109 -19.85 11.24 21.06
C ASP A 109 -19.98 11.96 19.71
N MET A 110 -21.17 12.49 19.46
CA MET A 110 -21.49 13.29 18.29
C MET A 110 -21.90 14.68 18.77
N HIS A 111 -21.33 15.70 18.16
CA HIS A 111 -21.77 17.08 18.28
C HIS A 111 -22.07 17.61 16.88
N SER A 112 -23.22 18.25 16.72
CA SER A 112 -23.56 18.91 15.46
C SER A 112 -24.20 20.25 15.73
N VAL A 113 -23.87 21.22 14.88
CA VAL A 113 -24.56 22.50 14.80
C VAL A 113 -25.24 22.54 13.45
N ILE A 114 -26.57 22.59 13.45
CA ILE A 114 -27.41 22.63 12.26
C ILE A 114 -28.02 24.03 12.19
N PRO A 115 -27.48 24.92 11.34
CA PRO A 115 -28.14 26.17 11.01
C PRO A 115 -29.52 25.92 10.39
N LEU A 116 -30.53 26.72 10.74
CA LEU A 116 -31.87 26.67 10.13
C LEU A 116 -32.02 27.66 8.96
N ASP A 117 -30.90 27.99 8.31
CA ASP A 117 -30.75 28.87 7.16
C ASP A 117 -29.79 28.24 6.11
N GLU A 118 -29.20 29.03 5.21
CA GLU A 118 -28.33 28.55 4.13
C GLU A 118 -26.88 28.24 4.57
N ARG A 119 -26.52 28.44 5.85
CA ARG A 119 -25.17 28.13 6.35
C ARG A 119 -24.91 26.62 6.36
N GLU A 120 -23.65 26.23 6.21
CA GLU A 120 -23.25 24.82 6.24
C GLU A 120 -23.36 24.22 7.64
N LEU A 121 -23.78 22.95 7.70
CA LEU A 121 -23.82 22.19 8.94
C LEU A 121 -22.40 21.92 9.44
N ILE A 122 -22.22 21.94 10.77
CA ILE A 122 -21.00 21.48 11.42
C ILE A 122 -21.31 20.12 12.05
N LEU A 123 -20.51 19.11 11.74
CA LEU A 123 -20.61 17.77 12.31
C LEU A 123 -19.23 17.35 12.83
N ASP A 124 -19.19 17.13 14.14
CA ASP A 124 -18.05 16.67 14.88
C ASP A 124 -18.36 15.31 15.52
N ILE A 125 -17.49 14.33 15.30
CA ILE A 125 -17.66 12.98 15.84
C ILE A 125 -16.34 12.48 16.41
N ASP A 126 -16.35 12.11 17.68
CA ASP A 126 -15.24 11.44 18.36
C ASP A 126 -15.61 9.98 18.65
N LEU A 127 -14.85 9.04 18.12
CA LEU A 127 -15.08 7.60 18.26
C LEU A 127 -13.92 6.90 18.96
N SER A 128 -14.26 5.90 19.76
CA SER A 128 -13.35 4.91 20.33
C SER A 128 -13.72 3.52 19.82
N LEU A 129 -12.75 2.89 19.16
CA LEU A 129 -12.82 1.55 18.63
C LEU A 129 -11.95 0.65 19.49
N LYS A 130 -12.49 -0.49 19.91
CA LYS A 130 -11.78 -1.51 20.67
C LYS A 130 -11.97 -2.85 20.01
N ASP A 131 -10.86 -3.53 19.71
CA ASP A 131 -10.84 -4.87 19.11
C ASP A 131 -11.69 -4.97 17.83
N ASN A 132 -11.64 -3.94 16.99
CA ASN A 132 -12.35 -3.92 15.71
C ASN A 132 -11.52 -4.62 14.64
N ARG A 133 -12.16 -5.01 13.53
CA ARG A 133 -11.48 -5.44 12.32
C ARG A 133 -11.72 -4.42 11.23
N LEU A 134 -10.64 -3.85 10.71
CA LEU A 134 -10.64 -2.90 9.60
C LEU A 134 -10.01 -3.58 8.38
N SER A 135 -10.68 -3.55 7.24
CA SER A 135 -10.08 -3.92 5.97
C SER A 135 -10.24 -2.82 4.93
N VAL A 136 -9.23 -2.72 4.06
CA VAL A 136 -9.12 -1.70 3.01
C VAL A 136 -8.61 -2.34 1.73
N LEU A 137 -8.78 -1.65 0.60
CA LEU A 137 -8.35 -2.11 -0.73
C LEU A 137 -8.95 -3.47 -1.10
N ASP A 138 -10.28 -3.62 -0.96
CA ASP A 138 -11.01 -4.86 -1.24
C ASP A 138 -10.46 -6.06 -0.45
N ASP A 139 -10.34 -5.91 0.87
CA ASP A 139 -9.82 -6.91 1.80
C ASP A 139 -8.35 -7.34 1.61
N LYS A 140 -7.59 -6.71 0.70
CA LYS A 140 -6.16 -7.00 0.49
C LYS A 140 -5.28 -6.60 1.68
N VAL A 141 -5.71 -5.58 2.43
CA VAL A 141 -5.05 -5.18 3.67
C VAL A 141 -6.07 -5.28 4.80
N VAL A 142 -5.78 -6.17 5.74
CA VAL A 142 -6.59 -6.41 6.94
C VAL A 142 -5.79 -6.04 8.17
N ILE A 143 -6.43 -5.23 9.02
CA ILE A 143 -5.96 -4.82 10.33
C ILE A 143 -6.85 -5.51 11.38
N GLU A 144 -6.28 -6.51 12.04
CA GLU A 144 -6.95 -7.28 13.09
C GLU A 144 -6.69 -6.65 14.47
N GLY A 145 -7.69 -6.71 15.36
CA GLY A 145 -7.58 -6.15 16.72
C GLY A 145 -7.30 -4.64 16.71
N TYR A 146 -7.93 -3.91 15.79
CA TYR A 146 -7.78 -2.48 15.60
C TYR A 146 -8.39 -1.74 16.80
N ASN A 147 -7.51 -1.11 17.58
CA ASN A 147 -7.85 -0.25 18.70
C ASN A 147 -7.50 1.19 18.31
N SER A 148 -8.46 2.11 18.32
CA SER A 148 -8.24 3.44 17.77
C SER A 148 -9.12 4.50 18.40
N LYS A 149 -8.60 5.72 18.45
CA LYS A 149 -9.39 6.94 18.60
C LYS A 149 -9.50 7.60 17.24
N LEU A 150 -10.71 7.79 16.75
CA LEU A 150 -11.02 8.45 15.47
C LEU A 150 -11.76 9.75 15.75
N ALA A 151 -11.39 10.82 15.08
CA ALA A 151 -12.11 12.09 15.12
C ALA A 151 -12.47 12.52 13.70
N PHE A 152 -13.71 12.90 13.48
CA PHE A 152 -14.18 13.59 12.28
C PHE A 152 -14.48 15.03 12.68
N HIS A 153 -13.59 15.95 12.34
CA HIS A 153 -13.73 17.38 12.65
C HIS A 153 -13.37 18.19 11.41
N HIS A 154 -14.09 19.29 11.16
CA HIS A 154 -13.84 20.17 10.01
C HIS A 154 -13.74 19.38 8.69
N ASN A 155 -14.66 18.44 8.49
CA ASN A 155 -14.71 17.58 7.32
C ASN A 155 -13.42 16.77 7.06
N LYS A 156 -12.69 16.43 8.13
CA LYS A 156 -11.46 15.64 8.06
C LYS A 156 -11.49 14.50 9.08
N ILE A 157 -11.22 13.29 8.59
CA ILE A 157 -11.03 12.13 9.45
C ILE A 157 -9.57 12.09 9.91
N THR A 158 -9.35 12.02 11.22
CA THR A 158 -8.05 11.73 11.84
C THR A 158 -8.19 10.53 12.75
N ALA A 159 -7.11 9.75 12.89
CA ALA A 159 -7.12 8.65 13.83
C ALA A 159 -5.74 8.38 14.40
N THR A 160 -5.70 7.89 15.64
CA THR A 160 -4.50 7.32 16.25
C THR A 160 -4.88 6.02 16.93
N GLY A 161 -4.23 4.94 16.54
CA GLY A 161 -4.53 3.61 17.04
C GLY A 161 -3.40 2.62 16.77
N SER A 162 -3.70 1.35 16.99
CA SER A 162 -2.82 0.24 16.69
C SER A 162 -3.62 -0.99 16.26
N GLY A 163 -2.97 -1.86 15.51
CA GLY A 163 -3.59 -3.10 15.03
C GLY A 163 -2.58 -4.00 14.34
N LYS A 164 -2.98 -5.25 14.09
CA LYS A 164 -2.10 -6.26 13.50
C LYS A 164 -2.31 -6.35 12.00
N ILE A 165 -1.24 -6.13 11.24
CA ILE A 165 -1.19 -6.34 9.79
C ILE A 165 -0.33 -7.58 9.54
N ARG A 166 -0.93 -8.63 8.95
CA ARG A 166 -0.28 -9.95 8.74
C ARG A 166 0.38 -10.53 10.01
N GLY A 167 -0.21 -10.26 11.17
CA GLY A 167 0.25 -10.71 12.49
C GLY A 167 1.30 -9.83 13.17
N LYS A 168 1.79 -8.79 12.51
CA LYS A 168 2.71 -7.80 13.10
C LYS A 168 1.94 -6.60 13.61
N LEU A 169 2.25 -6.13 14.82
CA LEU A 169 1.63 -4.97 15.42
C LEU A 169 2.20 -3.69 14.81
N PHE A 170 1.32 -2.77 14.41
CA PHE A 170 1.67 -1.43 13.97
C PHE A 170 0.90 -0.39 14.77
N ASP A 171 1.56 0.71 15.10
CA ASP A 171 0.87 1.96 15.37
C ASP A 171 0.42 2.56 14.04
N ILE A 172 -0.83 2.98 13.96
CA ILE A 172 -1.50 3.43 12.74
C ILE A 172 -2.05 4.82 13.02
N ARG A 173 -1.65 5.80 12.20
CA ARG A 173 -2.20 7.15 12.25
C ARG A 173 -2.80 7.52 10.91
N ILE A 174 -4.01 8.06 10.96
CA ILE A 174 -4.72 8.57 9.80
C ILE A 174 -4.69 10.09 9.86
N ASN A 175 -4.26 10.70 8.76
CA ASN A 175 -4.08 12.13 8.62
C ASN A 175 -3.35 12.80 9.79
N PRO A 176 -2.18 12.29 10.22
CA PRO A 176 -1.42 12.93 11.29
C PRO A 176 -1.03 14.36 10.89
N ASN A 177 -0.99 15.27 11.86
CA ASN A 177 -0.62 16.66 11.68
C ASN A 177 0.91 16.79 11.63
N ASN A 178 1.51 16.32 10.54
CA ASN A 178 2.95 16.33 10.33
C ASN A 178 3.30 17.46 9.34
N LYS A 179 3.89 18.54 9.87
CA LYS A 179 4.21 19.80 9.16
C LYS A 179 5.13 19.66 7.93
N ALA A 180 5.70 18.49 7.64
CA ALA A 180 6.75 18.33 6.64
C ALA A 180 6.27 18.02 5.20
N ASP A 181 4.99 17.66 4.99
CA ASP A 181 4.47 17.21 3.67
C ASP A 181 2.99 17.66 3.43
N ASP A 182 2.54 18.73 4.11
CA ASP A 182 1.10 18.98 4.36
C ASP A 182 0.35 19.84 3.34
N HIS A 183 1.00 20.37 2.29
CA HIS A 183 0.35 21.36 1.41
C HIS A 183 -0.44 20.77 0.22
N GLU A 184 -0.24 19.49 -0.15
CA GLU A 184 -0.81 18.93 -1.40
C GLU A 184 -1.44 17.52 -1.25
N ARG A 185 -1.72 17.07 -0.01
CA ARG A 185 -2.29 15.72 0.22
C ARG A 185 -3.78 15.75 0.55
N ILE A 186 -4.52 14.81 -0.02
CA ILE A 186 -5.94 14.55 0.28
C ILE A 186 -6.06 13.66 1.54
N PHE A 187 -5.17 12.68 1.64
CA PHE A 187 -5.21 11.64 2.67
C PHE A 187 -3.80 11.14 2.97
N GLY A 188 -3.54 10.76 4.22
CA GLY A 188 -2.26 10.20 4.64
C GLY A 188 -2.41 9.13 5.72
N VAL A 189 -1.55 8.12 5.64
CA VAL A 189 -1.42 7.04 6.62
C VAL A 189 0.04 6.96 7.05
N GLU A 190 0.26 6.93 8.35
CA GLU A 190 1.55 6.58 8.95
C GLU A 190 1.42 5.21 9.62
N LEU A 191 2.31 4.29 9.26
CA LEU A 191 2.46 2.97 9.88
C LEU A 191 3.81 2.92 10.58
N ILE A 192 3.82 2.53 11.86
CA ILE A 192 5.04 2.45 12.66
C ILE A 192 5.11 1.08 13.31
N ASP A 193 6.20 0.36 13.08
CA ASP A 193 6.58 -0.81 13.86
C ASP A 193 7.81 -0.44 14.70
N SER A 194 7.55 -0.06 15.95
CA SER A 194 8.56 0.35 16.92
C SER A 194 9.57 -0.75 17.23
N SER A 195 9.22 -2.04 17.04
CA SER A 195 10.12 -3.16 17.32
C SER A 195 11.24 -3.29 16.29
N SER A 196 10.94 -3.00 15.02
CA SER A 196 11.91 -3.04 13.92
C SER A 196 12.51 -1.66 13.57
N GLY A 197 11.89 -0.58 14.09
CA GLY A 197 12.18 0.79 13.67
C GLY A 197 11.67 1.10 12.27
N PHE A 198 10.74 0.28 11.76
CA PHE A 198 10.10 0.50 10.47
C PHE A 198 9.05 1.61 10.58
N LYS A 199 9.06 2.50 9.59
CA LYS A 199 8.07 3.55 9.38
C LYS A 199 7.69 3.56 7.91
N ALA A 200 6.39 3.61 7.63
CA ALA A 200 5.89 3.88 6.30
C ALA A 200 4.95 5.08 6.34
N TYR A 201 5.16 6.02 5.42
CA TYR A 201 4.29 7.17 5.24
C TYR A 201 3.69 7.09 3.84
N ILE A 202 2.37 6.96 3.75
CA ILE A 202 1.64 6.75 2.50
C ILE A 202 0.64 7.88 2.34
N THR A 203 0.68 8.60 1.22
CA THR A 203 -0.20 9.74 0.97
C THR A 203 -0.83 9.68 -0.42
N LYS A 204 -2.09 10.08 -0.49
CA LYS A 204 -2.81 10.34 -1.75
C LYS A 204 -2.73 11.83 -2.05
N GLN A 205 -2.23 12.17 -3.24
CA GLN A 205 -2.00 13.54 -3.69
C GLN A 205 -3.24 14.10 -4.42
N LEU A 206 -3.30 15.42 -4.59
CA LEU A 206 -4.37 16.10 -5.33
C LEU A 206 -4.50 15.61 -6.78
N ASP A 207 -3.38 15.26 -7.42
CA ASP A 207 -3.32 14.67 -8.77
C ASP A 207 -3.74 13.18 -8.83
N GLN A 208 -4.33 12.65 -7.75
CA GLN A 208 -4.73 11.25 -7.56
C GLN A 208 -3.57 10.24 -7.52
N SER A 209 -2.33 10.69 -7.65
CA SER A 209 -1.17 9.81 -7.50
C SER A 209 -0.92 9.48 -6.03
N TRP A 210 -0.30 8.32 -5.78
CA TRP A 210 0.12 7.93 -4.44
C TRP A 210 1.61 8.17 -4.28
N ARG A 211 2.00 8.54 -3.07
CA ARG A 211 3.39 8.61 -2.62
C ARG A 211 3.55 7.72 -1.40
N GLY A 212 4.66 7.01 -1.34
CA GLY A 212 5.06 6.20 -0.20
C GLY A 212 6.51 6.50 0.15
N ARG A 213 6.80 6.66 1.43
CA ARG A 213 8.15 6.70 1.97
C ARG A 213 8.28 5.57 2.98
N VAL A 214 9.30 4.74 2.81
CA VAL A 214 9.62 3.67 3.76
C VAL A 214 10.97 3.97 4.38
N GLU A 215 11.04 3.86 5.69
CA GLU A 215 12.25 3.99 6.46
C GLU A 215 12.36 2.84 7.45
N SER A 216 13.49 2.16 7.46
CA SER A 216 13.80 1.12 8.44
C SER A 216 15.30 1.09 8.69
N LYS A 217 15.73 0.18 9.57
CA LYS A 217 17.15 -0.10 9.78
C LYS A 217 17.79 -0.72 8.53
N SER A 218 17.10 -1.62 7.82
CA SER A 218 17.67 -2.36 6.69
C SER A 218 17.54 -1.64 5.34
N ALA A 219 16.46 -0.88 5.16
CA ALA A 219 16.13 -0.26 3.88
C ALA A 219 15.40 1.07 4.05
N LYS A 220 15.67 2.02 3.13
CA LYS A 220 14.96 3.28 3.01
C LYS A 220 14.69 3.59 1.55
N GLY A 221 13.56 4.20 1.22
CA GLY A 221 13.27 4.58 -0.16
C GLY A 221 11.92 5.24 -0.32
N ASN A 222 11.67 5.76 -1.52
CA ASN A 222 10.40 6.35 -1.89
C ASN A 222 9.77 5.57 -3.03
N VAL A 223 8.45 5.50 -3.03
CA VAL A 223 7.63 4.95 -4.12
C VAL A 223 6.61 6.01 -4.55
N ALA A 224 6.39 6.12 -5.85
CA ALA A 224 5.34 6.93 -6.42
C ALA A 224 4.50 6.06 -7.36
N VAL A 225 3.19 6.05 -7.18
CA VAL A 225 2.25 5.27 -8.02
C VAL A 225 1.36 6.25 -8.76
N PHE A 226 1.38 6.17 -10.08
CA PHE A 226 0.52 6.94 -10.97
C PHE A 226 -0.50 5.98 -11.59
N PRO A 227 -1.76 5.99 -11.11
CA PRO A 227 -2.84 5.25 -11.75
C PRO A 227 -2.97 5.63 -13.22
N ASN A 228 -3.48 4.72 -14.05
CA ASN A 228 -3.81 5.03 -15.44
C ASN A 228 -5.18 4.45 -15.82
N GLU A 229 -5.78 5.01 -16.86
CA GLU A 229 -7.11 4.60 -17.35
C GLU A 229 -7.13 3.16 -17.89
N LYS A 230 -5.96 2.62 -18.30
CA LYS A 230 -5.82 1.25 -18.81
C LYS A 230 -5.64 0.19 -17.70
N GLY A 231 -5.69 0.59 -16.42
CA GLY A 231 -5.62 -0.30 -15.27
C GLY A 231 -4.25 -0.86 -14.89
N ILE A 232 -3.17 -0.52 -15.61
CA ILE A 232 -1.78 -0.94 -15.30
C ILE A 232 -0.96 0.28 -14.85
N PRO A 233 -0.82 0.55 -13.54
CA PRO A 233 -0.20 1.77 -13.05
C PRO A 233 1.28 1.89 -13.42
N ASN A 234 1.76 3.14 -13.49
CA ASN A 234 3.19 3.42 -13.51
C ASN A 234 3.69 3.57 -12.07
N VAL A 235 4.67 2.76 -11.68
CA VAL A 235 5.26 2.76 -10.35
C VAL A 235 6.72 3.19 -10.46
N ARG A 236 7.12 4.18 -9.67
CA ARG A 236 8.50 4.67 -9.61
C ARG A 236 9.08 4.41 -8.23
N LEU A 237 10.15 3.64 -8.16
CA LEU A 237 11.00 3.50 -6.99
C LEU A 237 12.17 4.48 -7.09
N LEU A 238 12.35 5.32 -6.07
CA LEU A 238 13.32 6.40 -6.08
C LEU A 238 14.19 6.36 -4.84
N GLY A 239 15.51 6.35 -5.04
CA GLY A 239 16.49 6.50 -3.97
C GLY A 239 16.45 5.35 -2.96
N LEU A 240 16.12 4.14 -3.41
CA LEU A 240 16.17 2.95 -2.56
C LEU A 240 17.60 2.71 -2.08
N LYS A 241 17.80 2.67 -0.78
CA LYS A 241 19.06 2.31 -0.13
C LYS A 241 18.80 1.07 0.72
N VAL A 242 19.51 -0.01 0.42
CA VAL A 242 19.47 -1.26 1.19
C VAL A 242 20.86 -1.47 1.79
N ILE A 243 20.94 -1.66 3.11
CA ILE A 243 22.24 -1.82 3.79
C ILE A 243 22.96 -3.07 3.31
N SER A 244 22.25 -4.19 3.17
CA SER A 244 22.74 -5.41 2.53
C SER A 244 21.60 -6.32 2.08
N LEU A 245 21.88 -7.23 1.13
CA LEU A 245 20.90 -8.23 0.70
C LEU A 245 20.48 -9.14 1.86
N ASP A 246 21.41 -9.50 2.75
CA ASP A 246 21.09 -10.31 3.93
C ASP A 246 20.14 -9.60 4.90
N ALA A 247 20.23 -8.26 5.01
CA ALA A 247 19.37 -7.47 5.87
C ALA A 247 17.90 -7.42 5.43
N ILE A 248 17.59 -7.84 4.20
CA ILE A 248 16.23 -7.92 3.65
C ILE A 248 15.75 -9.37 3.46
N LYS A 249 16.62 -10.37 3.68
CA LYS A 249 16.22 -11.78 3.69
C LYS A 249 15.20 -12.03 4.80
N GLY A 250 14.32 -12.99 4.57
CA GLY A 250 13.36 -13.40 5.59
C GLY A 250 12.14 -14.13 5.04
N ASN A 251 11.37 -14.67 5.98
CA ASN A 251 10.10 -15.34 5.73
C ASN A 251 8.98 -14.31 5.72
N TRP A 252 9.04 -13.40 4.74
CA TRP A 252 7.97 -12.45 4.49
C TRP A 252 6.74 -13.20 4.02
N LYS A 253 5.59 -12.94 4.66
CA LYS A 253 4.29 -13.41 4.18
C LYS A 253 3.88 -12.55 3.00
N ILE A 254 4.57 -12.66 1.87
CA ILE A 254 4.30 -11.95 0.63
C ILE A 254 4.15 -13.00 -0.47
N THR A 255 3.14 -12.84 -1.31
CA THR A 255 2.81 -13.73 -2.43
C THR A 255 2.79 -12.95 -3.75
N PRO A 256 2.83 -13.62 -4.91
CA PRO A 256 2.71 -12.93 -6.20
C PRO A 256 1.44 -12.09 -6.36
N GLU A 257 0.35 -12.47 -5.70
CA GLU A 257 -0.94 -11.77 -5.74
C GLU A 257 -0.93 -10.43 -5.01
N ASP A 258 0.03 -10.24 -4.10
CA ASP A 258 0.25 -8.95 -3.41
C ASP A 258 0.79 -7.87 -4.36
N PHE A 259 1.27 -8.27 -5.55
CA PHE A 259 1.77 -7.37 -6.57
C PHE A 259 0.80 -7.31 -7.76
N PRO A 260 0.24 -6.14 -8.08
CA PRO A 260 -0.52 -5.97 -9.32
C PRO A 260 0.43 -5.94 -10.54
N SER A 261 -0.14 -6.16 -11.72
CA SER A 261 0.57 -5.82 -12.96
C SER A 261 0.91 -4.33 -12.99
N MET A 262 2.15 -3.97 -13.31
CA MET A 262 2.60 -2.58 -13.29
C MET A 262 3.76 -2.30 -14.25
N HIS A 263 3.89 -1.04 -14.66
CA HIS A 263 5.10 -0.52 -15.27
C HIS A 263 5.99 0.05 -14.17
N LEU A 264 7.00 -0.72 -13.75
CA LEU A 264 7.92 -0.33 -12.71
C LEU A 264 9.15 0.35 -13.32
N SER A 265 9.54 1.51 -12.80
CA SER A 265 10.87 2.07 -12.99
C SER A 265 11.54 2.32 -11.65
N ALA A 266 12.86 2.16 -11.62
CA ALA A 266 13.66 2.29 -10.43
C ALA A 266 14.88 3.16 -10.73
N LYS A 267 15.11 4.19 -9.91
CA LYS A 267 16.26 5.10 -10.06
C LYS A 267 17.02 5.30 -8.76
N ASN A 268 18.32 5.52 -8.88
CA ASN A 268 19.22 5.80 -7.75
C ASN A 268 19.20 4.71 -6.68
N ILE A 269 19.23 3.45 -7.11
CA ILE A 269 19.20 2.29 -6.23
C ILE A 269 20.62 2.04 -5.69
N ARG A 270 20.75 1.84 -4.38
CA ARG A 270 22.01 1.49 -3.72
C ARG A 270 21.82 0.24 -2.85
N ILE A 271 22.73 -0.70 -2.99
CA ILE A 271 22.79 -1.92 -2.19
C ILE A 271 24.21 -2.01 -1.65
N ASN A 272 24.39 -2.07 -0.33
CA ASN A 272 25.68 -1.81 0.31
C ASN A 272 26.23 -0.43 -0.12
N GLU A 273 27.45 -0.39 -0.65
CA GLU A 273 28.09 0.80 -1.24
C GLU A 273 27.89 0.88 -2.76
N ASP A 274 27.35 -0.17 -3.38
CA ASP A 274 27.22 -0.28 -4.83
C ASP A 274 25.99 0.47 -5.34
N ILE A 275 26.18 1.17 -6.46
CA ILE A 275 25.09 1.81 -7.21
C ILE A 275 24.54 0.78 -8.20
N PHE A 276 23.32 0.32 -7.93
CA PHE A 276 22.62 -0.56 -8.86
C PHE A 276 22.05 0.26 -10.00
N PRO A 277 22.08 -0.24 -11.25
CA PRO A 277 21.68 0.59 -12.36
C PRO A 277 20.19 0.87 -12.42
N ASP A 278 19.85 2.07 -12.90
CA ASP A 278 18.48 2.47 -13.16
C ASP A 278 17.85 1.50 -14.17
N PHE A 279 16.58 1.13 -13.94
CA PHE A 279 15.89 0.19 -14.82
C PHE A 279 14.41 0.49 -14.96
N SER A 280 13.82 -0.06 -16.02
CA SER A 280 12.38 -0.14 -16.23
C SER A 280 11.97 -1.56 -16.59
N VAL A 281 10.81 -2.00 -16.11
CA VAL A 281 10.31 -3.36 -16.32
C VAL A 281 8.78 -3.35 -16.33
N LYS A 282 8.18 -4.20 -17.16
CA LYS A 282 6.75 -4.52 -17.07
C LYS A 282 6.60 -5.75 -16.20
N LEU A 283 5.99 -5.58 -15.03
CA LEU A 283 5.60 -6.68 -14.16
C LEU A 283 4.18 -7.12 -14.55
N VAL A 284 3.99 -8.43 -14.70
CA VAL A 284 2.69 -9.02 -15.02
C VAL A 284 2.36 -10.02 -13.93
N SER A 285 1.30 -9.75 -13.19
CA SER A 285 0.74 -10.67 -12.20
C SER A 285 -0.48 -11.34 -12.82
N LYS A 286 -0.40 -12.67 -12.99
CA LYS A 286 -1.46 -13.48 -13.59
C LYS A 286 -1.35 -14.92 -13.06
N ASP A 287 -2.49 -15.54 -12.76
CA ASP A 287 -2.58 -16.95 -12.34
C ASP A 287 -1.64 -17.26 -11.15
N SER A 288 -1.59 -16.35 -10.17
CA SER A 288 -0.72 -16.40 -8.99
C SER A 288 0.79 -16.44 -9.31
N VAL A 289 1.20 -15.97 -10.49
CA VAL A 289 2.60 -15.84 -10.92
C VAL A 289 2.92 -14.38 -11.22
N LEU A 290 4.02 -13.89 -10.64
CA LEU A 290 4.59 -12.57 -10.95
C LEU A 290 5.72 -12.75 -11.96
N SER A 291 5.52 -12.23 -13.17
CA SER A 291 6.48 -12.32 -14.27
C SER A 291 7.13 -10.98 -14.54
N ILE A 292 8.45 -10.98 -14.75
CA ILE A 292 9.17 -9.82 -15.30
C ILE A 292 9.21 -9.93 -16.82
N ASN A 293 8.73 -8.89 -17.50
CA ASN A 293 8.75 -8.76 -18.94
C ASN A 293 9.49 -7.46 -19.32
N ASN A 294 10.41 -7.57 -20.29
CA ASN A 294 11.09 -6.42 -20.88
C ASN A 294 11.88 -5.56 -19.87
N LEU A 295 12.60 -6.19 -18.93
CA LEU A 295 13.55 -5.47 -18.07
C LEU A 295 14.62 -4.80 -18.95
N GLN A 296 14.77 -3.49 -18.77
CA GLN A 296 15.68 -2.64 -19.52
C GLN A 296 16.44 -1.77 -18.54
N PHE A 297 17.77 -1.78 -18.63
CA PHE A 297 18.61 -0.88 -17.85
C PHE A 297 18.79 0.45 -18.59
N GLU A 298 18.57 1.55 -17.90
CA GLU A 298 18.80 2.91 -18.43
C GLU A 298 20.31 3.22 -18.43
N GLY A 299 20.79 3.93 -19.46
CA GLY A 299 22.18 4.39 -19.52
C GLY A 299 23.22 3.37 -20.01
N PHE A 300 22.85 2.11 -20.28
CA PHE A 300 23.78 1.09 -20.80
C PHE A 300 23.89 1.09 -22.33
N GLY A 301 23.00 1.78 -23.04
CA GLY A 301 22.99 1.79 -24.51
C GLY A 301 22.77 0.41 -25.15
N VAL A 302 22.40 -0.61 -24.37
CA VAL A 302 22.12 -1.97 -24.86
C VAL A 302 20.63 -2.08 -25.10
N SER A 303 20.24 -2.31 -26.36
CA SER A 303 18.82 -2.46 -26.70
C SER A 303 18.27 -3.81 -26.24
N LYS A 304 16.94 -3.90 -26.07
CA LYS A 304 16.23 -5.16 -25.77
C LYS A 304 16.44 -6.28 -26.81
N LYS A 305 16.91 -5.94 -28.02
CA LYS A 305 17.26 -6.93 -29.06
C LYS A 305 18.62 -7.58 -28.78
N VAL A 306 19.48 -6.88 -28.06
CA VAL A 306 20.84 -7.31 -27.72
C VAL A 306 20.88 -8.02 -26.37
N LEU A 307 20.05 -7.59 -25.41
CA LEU A 307 19.96 -8.20 -24.08
C LEU A 307 18.49 -8.24 -23.64
N SER A 308 18.02 -9.43 -23.31
CA SER A 308 16.67 -9.65 -22.79
C SER A 308 16.73 -10.40 -21.47
N PHE A 309 15.95 -9.94 -20.49
CA PHE A 309 15.76 -10.64 -19.23
C PHE A 309 14.29 -10.98 -19.06
N LYS A 310 14.05 -12.19 -18.57
CA LYS A 310 12.75 -12.67 -18.13
C LYS A 310 12.90 -13.38 -16.80
N GLY A 311 11.78 -13.56 -16.13
CA GLY A 311 11.74 -14.28 -14.87
C GLY A 311 10.32 -14.39 -14.38
N ALA A 312 10.11 -15.35 -13.49
CA ALA A 312 8.82 -15.66 -12.93
C ALA A 312 8.99 -16.09 -11.47
N TRP A 313 8.01 -15.75 -10.65
CA TRP A 313 7.91 -16.21 -9.27
C TRP A 313 6.47 -16.62 -8.98
N ASP A 314 6.29 -17.88 -8.57
CA ASP A 314 4.98 -18.50 -8.29
C ASP A 314 4.63 -18.54 -6.78
N GLY A 315 5.45 -17.89 -5.95
CA GLY A 315 5.34 -17.93 -4.49
C GLY A 315 6.35 -18.87 -3.83
N LYS A 316 6.82 -19.92 -4.54
CA LYS A 316 7.76 -20.92 -4.02
C LYS A 316 9.03 -21.03 -4.85
N HIS A 317 8.92 -20.95 -6.17
CA HIS A 317 10.00 -21.08 -7.12
C HIS A 317 10.26 -19.74 -7.79
N THR A 318 11.52 -19.36 -7.90
CA THR A 318 11.95 -18.21 -8.70
C THR A 318 12.76 -18.72 -9.87
N GLN A 319 12.40 -18.29 -11.08
CA GLN A 319 13.13 -18.56 -12.31
C GLN A 319 13.58 -17.24 -12.92
N LEU A 320 14.83 -17.18 -13.37
CA LEU A 320 15.41 -16.05 -14.08
C LEU A 320 16.08 -16.55 -15.36
N SER A 321 15.91 -15.84 -16.45
CA SER A 321 16.62 -16.13 -17.70
C SER A 321 17.10 -14.85 -18.35
N ALA A 322 18.28 -14.91 -18.96
CA ALA A 322 18.79 -13.80 -19.75
C ALA A 322 19.41 -14.31 -21.05
N LYS A 323 19.11 -13.63 -22.15
CA LYS A 323 19.71 -13.90 -23.45
C LYS A 323 20.39 -12.65 -23.97
N ALA A 324 21.63 -12.79 -24.41
CA ALA A 324 22.40 -11.70 -24.96
C ALA A 324 23.13 -12.10 -26.24
N LYS A 325 23.06 -11.26 -27.28
CA LYS A 325 23.74 -11.53 -28.55
C LYS A 325 24.28 -10.25 -29.18
N GLY A 326 25.53 -10.28 -29.63
CA GLY A 326 26.16 -9.13 -30.26
C GLY A 326 27.43 -9.47 -31.02
N LYS A 327 27.95 -8.50 -31.78
CA LYS A 327 29.15 -8.67 -32.60
C LYS A 327 30.46 -8.33 -31.87
N ASN A 328 30.38 -7.69 -30.70
CA ASN A 328 31.52 -7.19 -29.97
C ASN A 328 31.29 -7.31 -28.45
N LEU A 329 31.85 -8.37 -27.86
CA LEU A 329 31.76 -8.68 -26.44
C LEU A 329 32.48 -7.64 -25.60
N ALA A 330 33.64 -7.15 -26.06
CA ALA A 330 34.39 -6.10 -25.37
C ALA A 330 33.54 -4.83 -25.17
N GLU A 331 32.88 -4.37 -26.22
CA GLU A 331 32.00 -3.21 -26.17
C GLU A 331 30.77 -3.46 -25.27
N PHE A 332 30.20 -4.67 -25.33
CA PHE A 332 29.07 -5.05 -24.48
C PHE A 332 29.44 -5.05 -22.99
N LEU A 333 30.56 -5.67 -22.62
CA LEU A 333 31.05 -5.71 -21.24
C LEU A 333 31.43 -4.32 -20.73
N GLN A 334 32.08 -3.50 -21.57
CA GLN A 334 32.39 -2.11 -21.25
C GLN A 334 31.12 -1.30 -20.96
N ARG A 335 30.08 -1.46 -21.79
CA ARG A 335 28.77 -0.81 -21.56
C ARG A 335 28.16 -1.26 -20.24
N LEU A 336 28.25 -2.54 -19.90
CA LEU A 336 27.83 -3.11 -18.61
C LEU A 336 28.74 -2.73 -17.42
N LYS A 337 29.81 -1.96 -17.66
CA LYS A 337 30.82 -1.55 -16.66
C LYS A 337 31.53 -2.73 -15.98
N VAL A 338 31.59 -3.86 -16.68
CA VAL A 338 32.36 -5.05 -16.29
C VAL A 338 33.85 -4.72 -16.49
N LYS A 339 34.69 -5.04 -15.51
CA LYS A 339 36.10 -4.58 -15.46
C LYS A 339 37.04 -5.46 -16.29
N GLU A 340 36.56 -6.61 -16.72
CA GLU A 340 37.29 -7.66 -17.40
C GLU A 340 37.71 -7.24 -18.81
N LYS A 341 38.99 -7.42 -19.13
CA LYS A 341 39.58 -7.00 -20.39
C LYS A 341 39.43 -8.09 -21.45
N VAL A 342 38.45 -7.90 -22.33
CA VAL A 342 38.22 -8.71 -23.54
C VAL A 342 38.52 -7.87 -24.77
N THR A 343 39.02 -8.48 -25.84
CA THR A 343 39.12 -7.83 -27.15
C THR A 343 38.21 -8.50 -28.17
N GLY A 344 37.40 -7.70 -28.87
CA GLY A 344 36.46 -8.18 -29.90
C GLY A 344 35.47 -9.23 -29.38
N GLY A 345 35.17 -10.22 -30.22
CA GLY A 345 34.30 -11.36 -29.90
C GLY A 345 32.84 -11.16 -30.29
N GLU A 346 32.39 -11.85 -31.35
CA GLU A 346 30.96 -12.09 -31.52
C GLU A 346 30.49 -13.04 -30.41
N PHE A 347 29.37 -12.74 -29.77
CA PHE A 347 28.89 -13.52 -28.63
C PHE A 347 27.41 -13.86 -28.74
N ASP A 348 27.07 -15.03 -28.23
CA ASP A 348 25.71 -15.51 -27.97
C ASP A 348 25.71 -16.15 -26.57
N PHE A 349 24.90 -15.61 -25.68
CA PHE A 349 24.83 -15.97 -24.28
C PHE A 349 23.38 -16.29 -23.92
N ASP A 350 23.17 -17.44 -23.29
CA ASP A 350 21.88 -17.86 -22.76
C ASP A 350 22.10 -18.39 -21.34
N VAL A 351 21.43 -17.78 -20.37
CA VAL A 351 21.46 -18.24 -18.98
C VAL A 351 20.04 -18.48 -18.50
N SER A 352 19.86 -19.58 -17.80
CA SER A 352 18.62 -19.93 -17.10
C SER A 352 18.95 -20.39 -15.69
N LEU A 353 18.46 -19.67 -14.70
CA LEU A 353 18.68 -19.88 -13.27
C LEU A 353 17.35 -20.14 -12.57
N ALA A 354 17.34 -21.02 -11.58
CA ALA A 354 16.18 -21.34 -10.76
C ALA A 354 16.58 -21.60 -9.31
N CYS A 355 15.68 -21.26 -8.38
CA CYS A 355 15.76 -21.65 -6.98
C CYS A 355 14.36 -21.98 -6.45
N GLU A 356 14.30 -22.83 -5.42
CA GLU A 356 13.12 -22.99 -4.55
C GLU A 356 13.12 -21.90 -3.47
N CYS A 357 13.03 -20.64 -3.90
CA CYS A 357 13.13 -19.51 -3.00
C CYS A 357 12.29 -18.33 -3.49
N ALA A 358 11.97 -17.42 -2.56
CA ALA A 358 11.44 -16.10 -2.92
C ALA A 358 12.56 -15.20 -3.49
N PRO A 359 12.27 -14.21 -4.35
CA PRO A 359 13.29 -13.40 -5.02
C PRO A 359 14.28 -12.70 -4.08
N TRP A 360 13.82 -12.25 -2.90
CA TRP A 360 14.66 -11.61 -1.88
C TRP A 360 15.48 -12.59 -1.03
N ASN A 361 15.21 -13.90 -1.12
CA ASN A 361 15.97 -14.96 -0.45
C ASN A 361 16.95 -15.66 -1.38
N MET A 362 17.06 -15.22 -2.63
CA MET A 362 17.97 -15.81 -3.61
C MET A 362 19.43 -15.71 -3.14
N ASN A 363 20.13 -16.84 -3.22
CA ASN A 363 21.50 -17.00 -2.75
C ASN A 363 22.28 -17.81 -3.79
N TYR A 364 23.51 -17.41 -4.11
CA TYR A 364 24.31 -18.05 -5.15
C TYR A 364 24.60 -19.55 -4.88
N GLN A 365 24.54 -19.98 -3.62
CA GLN A 365 24.76 -21.37 -3.22
C GLN A 365 23.55 -22.28 -3.54
N ASP A 366 22.35 -21.71 -3.63
CA ASP A 366 21.07 -22.43 -3.75
C ASP A 366 20.46 -22.30 -5.15
N ILE A 367 21.17 -21.64 -6.07
CA ILE A 367 20.75 -21.48 -7.46
C ILE A 367 21.22 -22.68 -8.27
N THR A 368 20.29 -23.28 -8.99
CA THR A 368 20.58 -24.26 -10.04
C THR A 368 20.31 -23.62 -11.39
N GLY A 369 20.98 -24.11 -12.45
CA GLY A 369 20.77 -23.53 -13.76
C GLY A 369 21.74 -24.02 -14.81
N HIS A 370 21.55 -23.47 -15.99
CA HIS A 370 22.39 -23.73 -17.15
C HIS A 370 22.87 -22.42 -17.75
N LEU A 371 24.10 -22.45 -18.23
CA LEU A 371 24.80 -21.33 -18.81
C LEU A 371 25.45 -21.79 -20.12
N ASP A 372 24.92 -21.29 -21.23
CA ASP A 372 25.48 -21.46 -22.57
C ASP A 372 26.17 -20.17 -23.00
N ILE A 373 27.46 -20.26 -23.30
CA ILE A 373 28.25 -19.13 -23.79
C ILE A 373 28.97 -19.55 -25.07
N ASN A 374 28.69 -18.85 -26.16
CA ASN A 374 29.39 -18.98 -27.42
C ASN A 374 30.08 -17.66 -27.74
N VAL A 375 31.42 -17.67 -27.79
CA VAL A 375 32.22 -16.51 -28.22
C VAL A 375 33.05 -16.90 -29.44
N LYS A 376 32.93 -16.14 -30.53
CA LYS A 376 33.68 -16.34 -31.77
C LYS A 376 34.62 -15.16 -32.01
N LYS A 377 35.87 -15.45 -32.38
CA LYS A 377 36.86 -14.43 -32.78
C LYS A 377 37.09 -13.35 -31.70
N GLY A 378 37.20 -13.76 -30.44
CA GLY A 378 37.55 -12.88 -29.32
C GLY A 378 38.78 -13.41 -28.58
N VAL A 379 39.57 -12.51 -27.98
CA VAL A 379 40.72 -12.87 -27.14
C VAL A 379 40.47 -12.35 -25.73
N PHE A 380 40.36 -13.25 -24.76
CA PHE A 380 40.45 -12.93 -23.34
C PHE A 380 41.92 -12.66 -23.02
N THR A 381 42.22 -11.46 -22.52
CA THR A 381 43.61 -11.11 -22.16
C THR A 381 43.88 -11.53 -20.71
N ASP A 382 45.01 -12.19 -20.47
CA ASP A 382 45.37 -12.97 -19.27
C ASP A 382 45.67 -12.13 -18.01
N GLN A 383 44.98 -11.00 -17.82
CA GLN A 383 45.25 -10.06 -16.72
C GLN A 383 44.36 -10.28 -15.50
N ASP A 384 43.59 -11.38 -15.44
CA ASP A 384 42.79 -11.77 -14.27
C ASP A 384 43.15 -13.22 -13.84
N PRO A 385 43.75 -13.42 -12.65
CA PRO A 385 44.15 -14.75 -12.17
C PRO A 385 42.97 -15.71 -11.94
N ASN A 386 41.73 -15.23 -11.90
CA ASN A 386 40.55 -16.05 -11.66
C ASN A 386 39.96 -16.67 -12.94
N ILE A 387 40.05 -16.00 -14.09
CA ILE A 387 39.59 -16.55 -15.38
C ILE A 387 40.49 -17.71 -15.80
N GLY A 388 41.80 -17.59 -15.59
CA GLY A 388 42.75 -18.69 -15.79
C GLY A 388 42.45 -19.92 -14.93
N ARG A 389 41.89 -19.76 -13.72
CA ARG A 389 41.43 -20.87 -12.86
C ARG A 389 40.17 -21.55 -13.40
N ILE A 390 39.18 -20.80 -13.88
CA ILE A 390 37.97 -21.38 -14.47
C ILE A 390 38.31 -22.11 -15.78
N LEU A 391 39.16 -21.51 -16.62
CA LEU A 391 39.65 -22.13 -17.85
C LEU A 391 40.58 -23.33 -17.58
N SER A 392 41.36 -23.34 -16.49
CA SER A 392 42.17 -24.50 -16.11
C SER A 392 41.35 -25.64 -15.52
N LEU A 393 40.23 -25.35 -14.86
CA LEU A 393 39.25 -26.34 -14.41
C LEU A 393 38.48 -26.96 -15.59
N LEU A 394 38.31 -26.22 -16.68
CA LEU A 394 37.74 -26.70 -17.95
C LEU A 394 38.77 -27.44 -18.84
N ASN A 395 39.84 -28.00 -18.26
CA ASN A 395 40.80 -28.81 -19.02
C ASN A 395 40.11 -30.03 -19.66
N ILE A 396 39.84 -29.91 -20.96
CA ILE A 396 39.15 -30.85 -21.86
C ILE A 396 39.75 -32.27 -21.83
N LYS A 397 40.99 -32.46 -21.34
CA LYS A 397 41.58 -33.79 -21.16
C LYS A 397 40.86 -34.68 -20.13
N SER A 398 40.12 -34.11 -19.17
CA SER A 398 39.42 -34.90 -18.13
C SER A 398 38.04 -35.43 -18.57
N ILE A 399 37.36 -34.72 -19.49
CA ILE A 399 36.06 -35.12 -20.04
C ILE A 399 36.23 -36.19 -21.14
N ALA A 400 37.26 -36.05 -22.00
CA ALA A 400 37.56 -37.04 -23.04
C ALA A 400 37.94 -38.41 -22.44
N LYS A 401 38.59 -38.44 -21.27
CA LYS A 401 38.99 -39.68 -20.58
C LYS A 401 37.83 -40.38 -19.85
N ARG A 402 36.71 -39.68 -19.60
CA ARG A 402 35.47 -40.25 -19.04
C ARG A 402 34.45 -40.64 -20.11
N LEU A 403 34.64 -40.20 -21.36
CA LEU A 403 33.85 -40.63 -22.52
C LEU A 403 34.53 -41.74 -23.35
N SER A 404 35.80 -42.05 -23.09
CA SER A 404 36.48 -43.24 -23.63
C SER A 404 36.43 -44.42 -22.66
N LEU A 405 35.23 -44.84 -22.23
CA LEU A 405 35.03 -46.24 -21.84
C LEU A 405 34.64 -46.98 -23.11
N ASN A 406 35.68 -47.43 -23.81
CA ASN A 406 35.56 -48.33 -24.95
C ASN A 406 35.04 -49.67 -24.41
N PHE A 407 33.78 -49.99 -24.69
CA PHE A 407 33.28 -51.35 -24.58
C PHE A 407 33.83 -52.13 -25.77
N SER A 408 34.97 -52.78 -25.58
CA SER A 408 35.42 -53.90 -26.40
C SER A 408 36.22 -54.83 -25.50
N ASP A 409 35.59 -55.95 -25.14
CA ASP A 409 36.16 -57.18 -24.59
C ASP A 409 36.83 -57.16 -23.20
N VAL A 410 36.07 -57.57 -22.18
CA VAL A 410 36.17 -58.85 -21.43
C VAL A 410 35.23 -58.80 -20.22
#